data_AF-A0A8S1PFH5-F1
#
_entry.id   AF-A0A8S1PFH5-F1
#
_cell.length_a   1.000
_cell.length_b   1.000
_cell.length_c   1.000
_cell.angle_alpha   90.00
_cell.angle_beta   90.00
_cell.angle_gamma   90.00
#
_symmetry.space_group_name_H-M   'P 1'
#
loop_
_entity.id
_entity.type
_entity.pdbx_description
1 polymer ?
#
loop_
_entity_poly.entity_id
_entity_poly.type
_entity_poly.pdbx_seq_one_letter_code
_entity_poly.pdbx_strand_id
1 'polypeptide(L)'
;MQKSQLLVLDVFRGIANFLTIKELLSLQTISKQMKDNVQLALKALLASIGLNNPNTTTPYNIIFRTIFGRETYFWSFDDSVKPFKRRHILGMPVKSMQIGLTFTGILTIQNRLYVCLSQEYQEIINHKPNFIIKLQVKQFSTASKGKYIYLKENGDLFVVFENHEEYLIAKNVDFFETSYYQLSAIFTNPQKIPQLPSEQNRAILYQIQDLTPQNCDQAQKYKQIILPENETITQIAMGSNAIYYLTQTQKVYSSDTKNEQVIDPIIKTVHQNYFDKKSIISIYSGLNYFLALGREKIKSIKEWTNEELQIWLNKIGFSDYVNIVKYNEYTGQEFSKQAVNQDFQKNTLGLTNAELQIKLSTEITRAMEFQYKDYQLFGWGKNDFGQLAAPLSNNLQYTKVSLPNLEEDDEIIQIECGWKNVAILTHSGKLYLTENQQKQLKRDKDIQQQQQLQQQQQLQQDEGGKKRKKSRQEQKDQKEPEQLIQQQQQSKHWNDITKIFIKSNDKREYKHYYVNLSKDYLVVVCSIFDKKIMQNYFPEMLEQKDIQKKFKPTLQVIDRILWDTKFKKEDFVVGYEDRFLGIMEVPFTDFVNSQVKSHRVQYFRQNGKIVWDRPRRIDLL
;
A
#
# COMPACT_ATOMS: atom_id res chain seq x y z
N MET A 1 -9.07 -11.60 22.28
CA MET A 1 -9.37 -11.54 20.82
C MET A 1 -8.33 -12.23 19.93
N GLN A 2 -7.04 -12.35 20.28
CA GLN A 2 -6.06 -13.10 19.45
C GLN A 2 -6.27 -14.63 19.45
N LYS A 3 -6.63 -15.23 20.59
CA LYS A 3 -6.93 -16.67 20.68
C LYS A 3 -8.09 -17.10 19.76
N SER A 4 -9.11 -16.24 19.59
CA SER A 4 -10.28 -16.54 18.76
C SER A 4 -9.99 -16.45 17.26
N GLN A 5 -9.07 -15.58 16.81
CA GLN A 5 -8.68 -15.52 15.39
C GLN A 5 -7.77 -16.68 14.97
N LEU A 6 -6.87 -17.15 15.86
CA LEU A 6 -6.05 -18.34 15.61
C LEU A 6 -6.91 -19.60 15.45
N LEU A 7 -7.90 -19.77 16.35
CA LEU A 7 -8.86 -20.88 16.31
C LEU A 7 -9.65 -20.92 15.00
N VAL A 8 -10.05 -19.78 14.45
CA VAL A 8 -10.80 -19.72 13.18
C VAL A 8 -9.95 -20.18 12.01
N LEU A 9 -8.65 -19.85 11.98
CA LEU A 9 -7.78 -20.17 10.84
C LEU A 9 -7.37 -21.65 10.83
N ASP A 10 -7.12 -22.24 11.99
CA ASP A 10 -6.80 -23.67 12.11
C ASP A 10 -8.03 -24.55 11.86
N VAL A 11 -9.21 -24.16 12.36
CA VAL A 11 -10.49 -24.80 12.04
C VAL A 11 -10.79 -24.69 10.54
N PHE A 12 -10.58 -23.50 9.95
CA PHE A 12 -10.78 -23.31 8.52
C PHE A 12 -9.81 -24.15 7.67
N ARG A 13 -8.53 -24.27 8.05
CA ARG A 13 -7.58 -25.18 7.38
C ARG A 13 -8.04 -26.64 7.48
N GLY A 14 -8.56 -27.05 8.64
CA GLY A 14 -9.14 -28.37 8.83
C GLY A 14 -10.31 -28.62 7.87
N ILE A 15 -11.25 -27.67 7.77
CA ILE A 15 -12.42 -27.76 6.88
C ILE A 15 -12.01 -27.70 5.40
N ALA A 16 -11.04 -26.85 5.05
CA ALA A 16 -10.58 -26.66 3.68
C ALA A 16 -9.96 -27.93 3.06
N ASN A 17 -9.44 -28.85 3.87
CA ASN A 17 -8.95 -30.15 3.39
C ASN A 17 -10.07 -31.07 2.89
N PHE A 18 -11.33 -30.80 3.26
CA PHE A 18 -12.51 -31.56 2.82
C PHE A 18 -13.28 -30.89 1.69
N LEU A 19 -12.87 -29.69 1.26
CA LEU A 19 -13.52 -28.94 0.20
C LEU A 19 -12.80 -29.16 -1.13
N THR A 20 -13.57 -29.29 -2.21
CA THR A 20 -13.04 -29.26 -3.57
C THR A 20 -12.49 -27.86 -3.89
N ILE A 21 -11.57 -27.78 -4.86
CA ILE A 21 -11.02 -26.49 -5.33
C ILE A 21 -12.15 -25.53 -5.77
N LYS A 22 -13.22 -26.08 -6.37
CA LYS A 22 -14.39 -25.30 -6.82
C LYS A 22 -15.16 -24.70 -5.64
N GLU A 23 -15.36 -25.46 -4.56
CA GLU A 23 -16.01 -25.01 -3.33
C GLU A 23 -15.14 -24.02 -2.55
N LEU A 24 -13.82 -24.22 -2.52
CA LEU A 24 -12.92 -23.20 -1.95
C LEU A 24 -13.02 -21.89 -2.72
N LEU A 25 -13.06 -21.92 -4.05
CA LEU A 25 -13.16 -20.71 -4.87
C LEU A 25 -14.46 -19.93 -4.65
N SER A 26 -15.60 -20.61 -4.48
CA SER A 26 -16.87 -19.93 -4.19
C SER A 26 -16.87 -19.21 -2.84
N LEU A 27 -16.14 -19.72 -1.84
CA LEU A 27 -16.01 -19.10 -0.51
C LEU A 27 -15.21 -17.77 -0.51
N GLN A 28 -14.49 -17.43 -1.59
CA GLN A 28 -13.82 -16.13 -1.72
C GLN A 28 -14.79 -14.94 -1.77
N THR A 29 -16.07 -15.20 -2.03
CA THR A 29 -17.11 -14.18 -2.25
C THR A 29 -17.76 -13.67 -0.97
N ILE A 30 -17.54 -14.34 0.16
CA ILE A 30 -18.35 -14.15 1.37
C ILE A 30 -17.85 -12.99 2.25
N SER A 31 -16.53 -12.83 2.40
CA SER A 31 -15.95 -11.71 3.14
C SER A 31 -14.45 -11.54 2.84
N LYS A 32 -13.88 -10.34 3.10
CA LYS A 32 -12.44 -10.06 2.93
C LYS A 32 -11.57 -11.03 3.75
N GLN A 33 -11.98 -11.32 4.99
CA GLN A 33 -11.29 -12.25 5.88
C GLN A 33 -11.42 -13.72 5.43
N MET A 34 -12.59 -14.13 4.95
CA MET A 34 -12.80 -15.47 4.40
C MET A 34 -11.99 -15.65 3.11
N LYS A 35 -11.94 -14.63 2.25
CA LYS A 35 -11.14 -14.61 1.03
C LYS A 35 -9.65 -14.81 1.30
N ASP A 36 -9.10 -14.13 2.31
CA ASP A 36 -7.69 -14.28 2.67
C ASP A 36 -7.38 -15.68 3.23
N ASN A 37 -8.28 -16.23 4.07
CA ASN A 37 -8.17 -17.58 4.63
C ASN A 37 -8.31 -18.67 3.57
N VAL A 38 -9.31 -18.55 2.69
CA VAL A 38 -9.52 -19.41 1.52
C VAL A 38 -8.29 -19.38 0.61
N GLN A 39 -7.77 -18.20 0.30
CA GLN A 39 -6.58 -18.08 -0.52
C GLN A 39 -5.38 -18.75 0.13
N LEU A 40 -5.22 -18.65 1.44
CA LEU A 40 -4.11 -19.26 2.18
C LEU A 40 -4.25 -20.79 2.27
N ALA A 41 -5.46 -21.31 2.45
CA ALA A 41 -5.73 -22.75 2.42
C ALA A 41 -5.58 -23.34 1.02
N LEU A 42 -6.10 -22.67 -0.01
CA LEU A 42 -5.93 -23.04 -1.41
C LEU A 42 -4.44 -23.05 -1.80
N LYS A 43 -3.67 -22.05 -1.33
CA LYS A 43 -2.20 -22.00 -1.49
C LYS A 43 -1.51 -23.22 -0.88
N ALA A 44 -1.91 -23.63 0.32
CA ALA A 44 -1.30 -24.76 1.02
C ALA A 44 -1.67 -26.09 0.36
N LEU A 45 -2.95 -26.27 -0.01
CA LEU A 45 -3.48 -27.49 -0.64
C LEU A 45 -2.92 -27.71 -2.04
N LEU A 46 -2.85 -26.67 -2.87
CA LEU A 46 -2.24 -26.79 -4.20
C LEU A 46 -0.73 -27.08 -4.13
N ALA A 47 -0.05 -26.53 -3.12
CA ALA A 47 1.37 -26.81 -2.90
C ALA A 47 1.62 -28.22 -2.33
N SER A 48 0.70 -28.80 -1.56
CA SER A 48 0.83 -30.16 -1.01
C SER A 48 0.52 -31.25 -2.04
N ILE A 49 -0.34 -30.97 -3.03
CA ILE A 49 -0.70 -31.91 -4.11
C ILE A 49 0.42 -32.05 -5.18
N GLY A 50 1.52 -31.30 -5.08
CA GLY A 50 2.69 -31.49 -5.95
C GLY A 50 2.54 -30.94 -7.38
N LEU A 51 1.54 -30.08 -7.62
CA LEU A 51 1.33 -29.34 -8.87
C LEU A 51 2.30 -28.15 -9.03
N ASN A 52 3.55 -28.35 -8.60
CA ASN A 52 4.64 -27.38 -8.69
C ASN A 52 5.64 -27.73 -9.79
N ASN A 53 5.35 -28.72 -10.64
CA ASN A 53 6.29 -29.12 -11.68
C ASN A 53 6.28 -28.12 -12.84
N PRO A 54 7.35 -27.31 -13.03
CA PRO A 54 7.44 -26.28 -14.08
C PRO A 54 7.39 -26.86 -15.51
N ASN A 55 7.44 -28.18 -15.67
CA ASN A 55 7.41 -28.86 -16.96
C ASN A 55 6.04 -29.43 -17.34
N THR A 56 5.03 -29.32 -16.45
CA THR A 56 3.68 -29.86 -16.71
C THR A 56 2.70 -28.78 -17.15
N THR A 57 1.98 -29.02 -18.25
CA THR A 57 1.04 -28.07 -18.89
C THR A 57 -0.42 -28.31 -18.52
N THR A 58 -0.68 -29.03 -17.42
CA THR A 58 -2.06 -29.28 -16.98
C THR A 58 -2.76 -27.95 -16.64
N PRO A 59 -4.08 -27.83 -16.85
CA PRO A 59 -4.84 -26.63 -16.48
C PRO A 59 -4.58 -26.21 -15.03
N TYR A 60 -4.47 -27.17 -14.11
CA TYR A 60 -4.14 -26.92 -12.71
C TYR A 60 -2.75 -26.32 -12.47
N ASN A 61 -1.73 -26.75 -13.22
CA ASN A 61 -0.41 -26.12 -13.17
C ASN A 61 -0.42 -24.72 -13.77
N ILE A 62 -1.21 -24.49 -14.83
CA ILE A 62 -1.36 -23.17 -15.45
C ILE A 62 -2.06 -22.21 -14.47
N ILE A 63 -3.11 -22.65 -13.78
CA ILE A 63 -3.74 -21.90 -12.68
C ILE A 63 -2.73 -21.63 -11.59
N PHE A 64 -2.00 -22.67 -11.15
CA PHE A 64 -1.04 -22.52 -10.08
C PHE A 64 0.02 -21.48 -10.44
N ARG A 65 0.53 -21.49 -11.68
CA ARG A 65 1.48 -20.49 -12.16
C ARG A 65 0.87 -19.11 -12.39
N THR A 66 -0.39 -19.01 -12.79
CA THR A 66 -1.04 -17.72 -13.04
C THR A 66 -1.42 -17.03 -11.73
N ILE A 67 -1.88 -17.81 -10.74
CA ILE A 67 -2.29 -17.30 -9.42
C ILE A 67 -1.10 -17.18 -8.46
N PHE A 68 -0.14 -18.12 -8.51
CA PHE A 68 0.94 -18.23 -7.53
C PHE A 68 2.35 -18.23 -8.14
N GLY A 69 2.47 -18.34 -9.45
CA GLY A 69 3.75 -18.24 -10.14
C GLY A 69 4.25 -16.81 -10.07
N ARG A 70 5.08 -16.57 -9.06
CA ARG A 70 5.71 -15.29 -8.88
C ARG A 70 7.03 -15.25 -9.63
N GLU A 71 7.18 -14.24 -10.47
CA GLU A 71 8.43 -13.91 -11.13
C GLU A 71 9.14 -12.82 -10.33
N THR A 72 10.47 -12.91 -10.25
CA THR A 72 11.29 -11.90 -9.58
C THR A 72 12.01 -11.07 -10.62
N TYR A 73 11.80 -9.76 -10.55
CA TYR A 73 12.49 -8.78 -11.36
C TYR A 73 13.51 -8.03 -10.52
N PHE A 74 14.69 -7.84 -11.09
CA PHE A 74 15.79 -7.11 -10.50
C PHE A 74 16.00 -5.85 -11.31
N TRP A 75 16.00 -4.72 -10.63
CA TRP A 75 16.37 -3.45 -11.22
C TRP A 75 17.51 -2.85 -10.42
N SER A 76 18.65 -2.67 -11.07
CA SER A 76 19.80 -1.99 -10.51
C SER A 76 19.56 -0.49 -10.51
N PHE A 77 20.04 0.20 -9.47
CA PHE A 77 20.14 1.66 -9.48
C PHE A 77 21.32 2.18 -10.29
N ASP A 78 22.22 1.29 -10.72
CA ASP A 78 23.22 1.58 -11.73
C ASP A 78 22.59 1.51 -13.12
N ASP A 79 22.57 2.66 -13.81
CA ASP A 79 21.97 2.82 -15.14
C ASP A 79 22.69 1.97 -16.21
N SER A 80 23.90 1.45 -15.94
CA SER A 80 24.61 0.53 -16.83
C SER A 80 24.03 -0.89 -16.84
N VAL A 81 23.33 -1.29 -15.78
CA VAL A 81 22.79 -2.65 -15.60
C VAL A 81 21.32 -2.67 -15.96
N LYS A 82 20.98 -3.29 -17.09
CA LYS A 82 19.59 -3.46 -17.50
C LYS A 82 18.83 -4.33 -16.50
N PRO A 83 17.56 -4.01 -16.20
CA PRO A 83 16.74 -4.87 -15.37
C PRO A 83 16.65 -6.27 -15.98
N PHE A 84 16.87 -7.27 -15.15
CA PHE A 84 16.83 -8.68 -15.55
C PHE A 84 15.77 -9.44 -14.74
N LYS A 85 15.33 -10.54 -15.32
CA LYS A 85 14.24 -11.36 -14.81
C LYS A 85 14.78 -12.74 -14.45
N ARG A 86 14.48 -13.22 -13.24
CA ARG A 86 14.65 -14.63 -12.89
C ARG A 86 13.30 -15.33 -12.82
N ARG A 87 13.17 -16.42 -13.55
CA ARG A 87 11.96 -17.27 -13.56
C ARG A 87 12.12 -18.44 -12.59
N HIS A 88 11.06 -18.78 -11.88
CA HIS A 88 10.86 -20.08 -11.23
C HIS A 88 12.00 -20.57 -10.31
N ILE A 89 12.62 -19.70 -9.51
CA ILE A 89 13.78 -20.08 -8.68
C ILE A 89 13.44 -21.21 -7.69
N LEU A 90 12.27 -21.17 -7.05
CA LEU A 90 11.90 -22.12 -6.00
C LEU A 90 10.75 -23.06 -6.38
N GLY A 91 10.12 -22.90 -7.56
CA GLY A 91 8.88 -23.62 -7.90
C GLY A 91 7.74 -23.43 -6.89
N MET A 92 7.89 -22.49 -5.95
CA MET A 92 7.06 -22.33 -4.76
C MET A 92 6.73 -20.85 -4.52
N PRO A 93 5.56 -20.52 -3.95
CA PRO A 93 5.17 -19.14 -3.72
C PRO A 93 6.02 -18.48 -2.62
N VAL A 94 6.53 -17.30 -2.91
CA VAL A 94 7.34 -16.49 -2.00
C VAL A 94 6.42 -15.67 -1.09
N LYS A 95 6.67 -15.76 0.23
CA LYS A 95 6.01 -14.97 1.29
C LYS A 95 6.72 -13.62 1.47
N SER A 96 8.05 -13.63 1.60
CA SER A 96 8.90 -12.44 1.67
C SER A 96 10.30 -12.75 1.16
N MET A 97 11.04 -11.72 0.77
CA MET A 97 12.37 -11.85 0.22
C MET A 97 13.21 -10.64 0.58
N GLN A 98 14.46 -10.85 0.99
CA GLN A 98 15.36 -9.75 1.29
C GLN A 98 16.73 -10.02 0.70
N ILE A 99 17.31 -8.97 0.12
CA ILE A 99 18.66 -9.01 -0.44
C ILE A 99 19.57 -8.17 0.45
N GLY A 100 20.37 -8.87 1.23
CA GLY A 100 21.47 -8.30 1.99
C GLY A 100 22.72 -8.11 1.15
N LEU A 101 23.74 -7.51 1.76
CA LEU A 101 25.07 -7.37 1.13
C LEU A 101 25.76 -8.71 0.90
N THR A 102 25.65 -9.63 1.87
CA THR A 102 26.32 -10.95 1.80
C THR A 102 25.35 -12.06 1.45
N PHE A 103 24.14 -12.06 2.04
CA PHE A 103 23.17 -13.13 1.89
C PHE A 103 21.86 -12.64 1.26
N THR A 104 21.29 -13.47 0.41
CA THR A 104 19.92 -13.32 -0.09
C THR A 104 19.05 -14.41 0.52
N GLY A 105 17.97 -13.99 1.18
CA GLY A 105 17.02 -14.88 1.82
C GLY A 105 15.64 -14.81 1.15
N ILE A 106 15.02 -15.97 0.96
CA ILE A 106 13.69 -16.11 0.39
C ILE A 106 12.86 -16.99 1.32
N LEU A 107 11.83 -16.41 1.94
CA LEU A 107 10.88 -17.14 2.76
C LEU A 107 9.66 -17.53 1.93
N THR A 108 9.35 -18.82 1.91
CA THR A 108 8.18 -19.35 1.20
C THR A 108 6.93 -19.36 2.09
N ILE A 109 5.76 -19.52 1.48
CA ILE A 109 4.48 -19.67 2.19
C ILE A 109 4.41 -20.92 3.10
N GLN A 110 5.29 -21.90 2.89
CA GLN A 110 5.43 -23.10 3.73
C GLN A 110 6.39 -22.88 4.91
N ASN A 111 6.76 -21.62 5.21
CA ASN A 111 7.70 -21.25 6.26
C ASN A 111 9.06 -21.97 6.10
N ARG A 112 9.51 -22.14 4.85
CA ARG A 112 10.87 -22.58 4.50
C ARG A 112 11.66 -21.39 4.01
N LEU A 113 12.80 -21.14 4.65
CA LEU A 113 13.75 -20.10 4.28
C LEU A 113 14.85 -20.70 3.41
N TYR A 114 15.00 -20.16 2.21
CA TYR A 114 16.08 -20.48 1.29
C TYR A 114 17.10 -19.33 1.33
N VAL A 115 18.33 -19.64 1.71
CA VAL A 115 19.42 -18.64 1.79
C VAL A 115 20.54 -19.04 0.85
N CYS A 116 21.11 -18.06 0.16
CA CYS A 116 22.30 -18.21 -0.67
C CYS A 116 23.15 -16.94 -0.59
N LEU A 117 24.37 -16.97 -1.12
CA LEU A 117 25.19 -15.78 -1.24
C LEU A 117 24.56 -14.80 -2.24
N SER A 118 24.54 -13.51 -1.89
CA SER A 118 23.97 -12.46 -2.74
C SER A 118 24.67 -12.39 -4.10
N GLN A 119 25.98 -12.63 -4.15
CA GLN A 119 26.75 -12.69 -5.40
C GLN A 119 26.29 -13.84 -6.30
N GLU A 120 26.15 -15.06 -5.78
CA GLU A 120 25.64 -16.22 -6.54
C GLU A 120 24.23 -15.95 -7.08
N TYR A 121 23.41 -15.31 -6.26
CA TYR A 121 22.05 -14.94 -6.62
C TYR A 121 21.98 -13.81 -7.66
N GLN A 122 23.02 -12.99 -7.80
CA GLN A 122 23.08 -11.90 -8.77
C GLN A 122 23.74 -12.35 -10.09
N GLU A 123 24.92 -12.97 -10.03
CA GLU A 123 25.77 -13.23 -11.20
C GLU A 123 25.26 -14.36 -12.09
N ILE A 124 24.67 -15.41 -11.51
CA ILE A 124 24.40 -16.63 -12.26
C ILE A 124 22.95 -16.71 -12.73
N ILE A 125 22.57 -15.85 -13.69
CA ILE A 125 21.20 -15.77 -14.23
C ILE A 125 20.69 -17.14 -14.75
N ASN A 126 21.60 -17.99 -15.24
CA ASN A 126 21.27 -19.26 -15.90
C ASN A 126 21.45 -20.53 -15.03
N HIS A 127 21.99 -20.42 -13.81
CA HIS A 127 22.09 -21.56 -12.89
C HIS A 127 21.33 -21.32 -11.58
N LYS A 128 20.91 -22.42 -10.97
CA LYS A 128 20.27 -22.40 -9.66
C LYS A 128 21.32 -22.08 -8.59
N PRO A 129 21.09 -21.05 -7.75
CA PRO A 129 21.93 -20.78 -6.59
C PRO A 129 21.97 -21.98 -5.65
N ASN A 130 23.06 -22.13 -4.91
CA ASN A 130 23.19 -23.16 -3.88
C ASN A 130 22.42 -22.70 -2.64
N PHE A 131 21.18 -23.16 -2.52
CA PHE A 131 20.33 -22.79 -1.39
C PHE A 131 20.57 -23.67 -0.17
N ILE A 132 20.84 -23.01 0.95
CA ILE A 132 20.70 -23.58 2.29
C ILE A 132 19.24 -23.41 2.71
N ILE A 133 18.61 -24.51 3.13
CA ILE A 133 17.19 -24.54 3.49
C ILE A 133 17.04 -24.63 5.01
N LYS A 134 16.31 -23.70 5.61
CA LYS A 134 15.87 -23.74 7.00
C LYS A 134 14.35 -23.92 7.06
N LEU A 135 13.89 -24.80 7.95
CA LEU A 135 12.48 -25.17 8.09
C LEU A 135 11.84 -24.43 9.27
N GLN A 136 10.51 -24.29 9.24
CA GLN A 136 9.70 -23.68 10.31
C GLN A 136 10.15 -22.26 10.68
N VAL A 137 10.53 -21.47 9.68
CA VAL A 137 10.97 -20.08 9.85
C VAL A 137 9.77 -19.15 9.82
N LYS A 138 9.57 -18.41 10.90
CA LYS A 138 8.52 -17.40 11.05
C LYS A 138 8.90 -16.08 10.35
N GLN A 139 10.12 -15.61 10.61
CA GLN A 139 10.67 -14.33 10.14
C GLN A 139 12.18 -14.46 9.92
N PHE A 140 12.76 -13.67 9.02
CA PHE A 140 14.20 -13.59 8.81
C PHE A 140 14.64 -12.17 8.45
N SER A 141 15.92 -11.89 8.61
CA SER A 141 16.57 -10.68 8.12
C SER A 141 17.98 -10.97 7.60
N THR A 142 18.33 -10.31 6.49
CA THR A 142 19.65 -10.30 5.84
C THR A 142 20.28 -8.91 5.84
N ALA A 143 19.76 -7.98 6.65
CA ALA A 143 20.20 -6.59 6.66
C ALA A 143 21.67 -6.39 7.08
N SER A 144 22.24 -7.33 7.84
CA SER A 144 23.59 -7.26 8.37
C SER A 144 24.64 -7.79 7.40
N LYS A 145 25.81 -7.14 7.38
CA LYS A 145 26.96 -7.62 6.61
C LYS A 145 27.51 -8.89 7.25
N GLY A 146 27.68 -9.94 6.43
CA GLY A 146 28.29 -11.21 6.82
C GLY A 146 27.46 -12.09 7.75
N LYS A 147 26.20 -11.72 8.01
CA LYS A 147 25.33 -12.46 8.93
C LYS A 147 23.90 -12.46 8.38
N TYR A 148 23.13 -13.48 8.72
CA TYR A 148 21.69 -13.42 8.61
C TYR A 148 21.06 -13.95 9.89
N ILE A 149 19.88 -13.44 10.20
CA ILE A 149 19.18 -13.70 11.46
C ILE A 149 17.82 -14.28 11.11
N TYR A 150 17.38 -15.29 11.83
CA TYR A 150 16.04 -15.83 11.59
C TYR A 150 15.40 -16.36 12.87
N LEU A 151 14.08 -16.26 12.90
CA LEU A 151 13.23 -16.66 14.02
C LEU A 151 12.40 -17.87 13.60
N LYS A 152 12.45 -18.94 14.39
CA LYS A 152 11.61 -20.12 14.21
C LYS A 152 10.21 -19.92 14.80
N GLU A 153 9.25 -20.72 14.35
CA GLU A 153 7.86 -20.69 14.85
C GLU A 153 7.75 -20.98 16.35
N ASN A 154 8.69 -21.73 16.91
CA ASN A 154 8.77 -22.03 18.35
C ASN A 154 9.33 -20.86 19.20
N GLY A 155 9.73 -19.75 18.57
CA GLY A 155 10.29 -18.56 19.24
C GLY A 155 11.81 -18.58 19.43
N ASP A 156 12.52 -19.53 18.85
CA ASP A 156 13.98 -19.58 18.89
C ASP A 156 14.59 -18.64 17.83
N LEU A 157 15.43 -17.72 18.27
CA LEU A 157 16.10 -16.73 17.44
C LEU A 157 17.56 -17.14 17.19
N PHE A 158 17.91 -17.30 15.92
CA PHE A 158 19.23 -17.74 15.48
C PHE A 158 19.97 -16.65 14.70
N VAL A 159 21.29 -16.63 14.86
CA VAL A 159 22.23 -15.87 14.04
C VAL A 159 23.08 -16.87 13.28
N VAL A 160 23.29 -16.62 11.99
CA VAL A 160 24.15 -17.43 11.13
C VAL A 160 25.22 -16.54 10.52
N PHE A 161 26.47 -17.01 10.57
CA PHE A 161 27.65 -16.29 10.09
C PHE A 161 28.08 -16.72 8.68
N GLU A 162 29.09 -16.07 8.10
CA GLU A 162 29.59 -16.36 6.74
C GLU A 162 30.04 -17.81 6.56
N ASN A 163 30.58 -18.43 7.60
CA ASN A 163 30.96 -19.85 7.64
C ASN A 163 29.76 -20.81 7.77
N HIS A 164 28.53 -20.30 7.72
CA HIS A 164 27.28 -21.05 7.90
C HIS A 164 27.09 -21.69 9.29
N GLU A 165 27.92 -21.34 10.26
CA GLU A 165 27.71 -21.74 11.64
C GLU A 165 26.52 -20.99 12.23
N GLU A 166 25.68 -21.75 12.93
CA GLU A 166 24.40 -21.30 13.46
C GLU A 166 24.43 -21.29 14.98
N TYR A 167 24.07 -20.14 15.56
CA TYR A 167 24.06 -19.93 17.00
C TYR A 167 22.69 -19.45 17.47
N LEU A 168 22.21 -20.04 18.55
CA LEU A 168 20.99 -19.62 19.21
C LEU A 168 21.29 -18.43 20.12
N ILE A 169 20.63 -17.29 19.91
CA ILE A 169 20.87 -16.07 20.69
C ILE A 169 19.76 -15.74 21.69
N ALA A 170 18.53 -16.19 21.44
CA ALA A 170 17.41 -15.98 22.36
C ALA A 170 16.30 -17.02 22.13
N LYS A 171 15.54 -17.33 23.18
CA LYS A 171 14.36 -18.22 23.14
C LYS A 171 13.10 -17.45 23.51
N ASN A 172 11.93 -17.92 23.07
CA ASN A 172 10.63 -17.30 23.31
C ASN A 172 10.51 -15.87 22.76
N VAL A 173 11.21 -15.56 21.68
CA VAL A 173 11.09 -14.29 20.97
C VAL A 173 9.81 -14.29 20.15
N ASP A 174 9.00 -13.25 20.27
CA ASP A 174 7.76 -13.15 19.49
C ASP A 174 8.04 -12.67 18.07
N PHE A 175 8.84 -11.62 17.95
CA PHE A 175 9.32 -11.07 16.69
C PHE A 175 10.58 -10.24 16.95
N PHE A 176 11.30 -9.94 15.89
CA PHE A 176 12.52 -9.14 15.96
C PHE A 176 12.57 -8.15 14.80
N GLU A 177 13.36 -7.10 14.96
CA GLU A 177 13.69 -6.18 13.88
C GLU A 177 15.20 -5.94 13.87
N THR A 178 15.74 -5.61 12.69
CA THR A 178 17.18 -5.37 12.53
C THR A 178 17.41 -4.09 11.74
N SER A 179 18.36 -3.29 12.19
CA SER A 179 19.04 -2.32 11.33
C SER A 179 20.36 -2.92 10.84
N TYR A 180 21.17 -2.11 10.14
CA TYR A 180 22.50 -2.53 9.72
C TYR A 180 23.45 -2.81 10.90
N TYR A 181 23.23 -2.14 12.04
CA TYR A 181 24.13 -2.19 13.21
C TYR A 181 23.50 -2.88 14.43
N GLN A 182 22.18 -2.90 14.53
CA GLN A 182 21.45 -3.26 15.75
C GLN A 182 20.37 -4.31 15.47
N LEU A 183 20.12 -5.18 16.46
CA LEU A 183 19.06 -6.17 16.47
C LEU A 183 18.23 -5.96 17.74
N SER A 184 16.91 -5.79 17.60
CA SER A 184 15.99 -5.75 18.73
C SER A 184 15.07 -6.97 18.72
N ALA A 185 15.08 -7.73 19.81
CA ALA A 185 14.18 -8.86 20.04
C ALA A 185 13.10 -8.47 21.05
N ILE A 186 11.82 -8.72 20.72
CA ILE A 186 10.68 -8.41 21.59
C ILE A 186 10.09 -9.68 22.21
N PHE A 187 9.72 -9.56 23.47
CA PHE A 187 9.15 -10.60 24.32
C PHE A 187 7.84 -10.07 24.93
N THR A 188 6.71 -10.67 24.58
CA THR A 188 5.39 -10.33 25.15
C THR A 188 5.19 -10.90 26.55
N ASN A 189 5.91 -11.96 26.90
CA ASN A 189 5.86 -12.57 28.23
C ASN A 189 7.28 -12.63 28.87
N PRO A 190 7.60 -11.72 29.82
CA PRO A 190 8.95 -11.55 30.38
C PRO A 190 9.38 -12.73 31.28
N GLN A 191 8.45 -13.58 31.74
CA GLN A 191 8.72 -14.69 32.67
C GLN A 191 9.54 -15.87 32.08
N LYS A 192 10.03 -15.77 30.84
CA LYS A 192 10.76 -16.86 30.14
C LYS A 192 12.13 -16.49 29.58
N ILE A 193 12.75 -15.43 30.10
CA ILE A 193 14.14 -15.09 29.78
C ILE A 193 15.01 -15.54 30.97
N PRO A 194 15.88 -16.55 30.84
CA PRO A 194 16.68 -17.07 31.95
C PRO A 194 17.69 -16.06 32.57
N GLN A 195 17.75 -14.83 32.06
CA GLN A 195 18.82 -13.85 32.32
C GLN A 195 18.32 -12.47 32.78
N LEU A 196 17.00 -12.29 33.03
CA LEU A 196 16.42 -11.00 33.45
C LEU A 196 15.53 -11.15 34.70
N PRO A 197 15.89 -10.53 35.84
CA PRO A 197 15.13 -10.64 37.10
C PRO A 197 13.94 -9.67 37.23
N SER A 198 13.57 -8.91 36.19
CA SER A 198 12.53 -7.88 36.26
C SER A 198 11.35 -8.18 35.31
N GLU A 199 10.13 -8.12 35.85
CA GLU A 199 8.85 -8.28 35.12
C GLU A 199 8.58 -7.15 34.09
N GLN A 200 9.40 -6.09 34.07
CA GLN A 200 9.20 -4.91 33.22
C GLN A 200 9.96 -4.97 31.88
N ASN A 201 10.91 -5.90 31.72
CA ASN A 201 11.76 -5.96 30.54
C ASN A 201 11.14 -6.79 29.42
N ARG A 202 10.70 -6.12 28.35
CA ARG A 202 10.02 -6.75 27.21
C ARG A 202 10.78 -6.67 25.89
N ALA A 203 11.95 -6.05 25.86
CA ALA A 203 12.81 -6.04 24.68
C ALA A 203 14.30 -6.05 25.02
N ILE A 204 15.07 -6.74 24.18
CA ILE A 204 16.54 -6.84 24.27
C ILE A 204 17.13 -6.26 22.99
N LEU A 205 18.18 -5.44 23.13
CA LEU A 205 18.94 -4.83 22.05
C LEU A 205 20.36 -5.42 21.99
N TYR A 206 20.70 -5.99 20.86
CA TYR A 206 22.04 -6.49 20.54
C TYR A 206 22.71 -5.56 19.52
N GLN A 207 23.98 -5.25 19.74
CA GLN A 207 24.83 -4.69 18.70
C GLN A 207 25.31 -5.85 17.81
N ILE A 208 25.02 -5.77 16.51
CA ILE A 208 25.34 -6.85 15.56
C ILE A 208 26.86 -7.04 15.44
N GLN A 209 27.66 -6.00 15.67
CA GLN A 209 29.12 -6.09 15.66
C GLN A 209 29.66 -6.96 16.80
N ASP A 210 29.01 -6.95 17.96
CA ASP A 210 29.44 -7.70 19.14
C ASP A 210 29.09 -9.20 19.06
N LEU A 211 28.10 -9.55 18.24
CA LEU A 211 27.73 -10.93 17.96
C LEU A 211 28.86 -11.61 17.18
N THR A 212 29.63 -12.45 17.86
CA THR A 212 30.75 -13.23 17.30
C THR A 212 30.59 -14.68 17.74
N PRO A 213 31.07 -15.67 16.96
CA PRO A 213 30.94 -17.10 17.31
C PRO A 213 31.37 -17.44 18.75
N GLN A 214 32.35 -16.69 19.29
CA GLN A 214 32.87 -16.88 20.65
C GLN A 214 32.01 -16.24 21.75
N ASN A 215 31.16 -15.26 21.43
CA ASN A 215 30.41 -14.45 22.40
C ASN A 215 28.89 -14.54 22.24
N CYS A 216 28.37 -15.41 21.37
CA CYS A 216 26.93 -15.57 21.15
C CYS A 216 26.17 -15.97 22.43
N ASP A 217 26.80 -16.73 23.31
CA ASP A 217 26.19 -17.18 24.58
C ASP A 217 26.35 -16.16 25.73
N GLN A 218 27.19 -15.13 25.55
CA GLN A 218 27.45 -14.12 26.57
C GLN A 218 26.41 -13.00 26.54
N ALA A 219 25.31 -13.26 27.22
CA ALA A 219 24.27 -12.32 27.66
C ALA A 219 24.74 -10.92 28.11
N GLN A 220 25.99 -10.77 28.56
CA GLN A 220 26.45 -9.56 29.25
C GLN A 220 26.66 -8.32 28.34
N LYS A 221 26.43 -8.42 27.02
CA LYS A 221 26.59 -7.29 26.07
C LYS A 221 25.27 -6.71 25.53
N TYR A 222 24.11 -7.23 25.94
CA TYR A 222 22.84 -6.66 25.48
C TYR A 222 22.37 -5.49 26.33
N LYS A 223 21.65 -4.54 25.71
CA LYS A 223 20.92 -3.48 26.42
C LYS A 223 19.47 -3.91 26.59
N GLN A 224 18.90 -3.62 27.76
CA GLN A 224 17.49 -3.87 28.06
C GLN A 224 16.68 -2.64 27.68
N ILE A 225 15.50 -2.84 27.11
CA ILE A 225 14.58 -1.73 26.80
C ILE A 225 13.31 -1.90 27.63
N ILE A 226 13.03 -0.90 28.46
CA ILE A 226 11.77 -0.84 29.22
C ILE A 226 10.69 -0.35 28.26
N LEU A 227 9.75 -1.23 27.94
CA LEU A 227 8.58 -0.92 27.13
C LEU A 227 7.38 -0.55 28.03
N PRO A 228 6.41 0.22 27.53
CA PRO A 228 5.21 0.58 28.29
C PRO A 228 4.40 -0.66 28.76
N GLU A 229 4.04 -0.70 30.05
CA GLU A 229 3.45 -1.88 30.71
C GLU A 229 2.08 -2.30 30.14
N ASN A 230 1.25 -1.33 29.76
CA ASN A 230 -0.14 -1.54 29.31
C ASN A 230 -0.32 -1.55 27.79
N GLU A 231 0.77 -1.54 27.03
CA GLU A 231 0.73 -1.41 25.59
C GLU A 231 1.42 -2.60 24.93
N THR A 232 0.76 -3.21 23.95
CA THR A 232 1.32 -4.29 23.13
C THR A 232 1.98 -3.68 21.90
N ILE A 233 3.27 -3.99 21.67
CA ILE A 233 3.99 -3.52 20.49
C ILE A 233 3.56 -4.34 19.28
N THR A 234 3.20 -3.65 18.20
CA THR A 234 2.76 -4.25 16.93
C THR A 234 3.82 -4.15 15.84
N GLN A 235 4.62 -3.07 15.83
CA GLN A 235 5.66 -2.85 14.83
C GLN A 235 6.86 -2.11 15.45
N ILE A 236 8.05 -2.35 14.89
CA ILE A 236 9.30 -1.66 15.25
C ILE A 236 9.88 -1.06 13.96
N ALA A 237 10.43 0.13 14.07
CA ALA A 237 11.27 0.73 13.04
C ALA A 237 12.64 1.07 13.65
N MET A 238 13.70 0.46 13.13
CA MET A 238 15.06 0.58 13.68
C MET A 238 15.99 1.34 12.73
N GLY A 239 16.55 2.44 13.23
CA GLY A 239 17.68 3.13 12.58
C GLY A 239 19.02 2.73 13.20
N SER A 240 20.06 3.51 12.90
CA SER A 240 21.38 3.34 13.53
C SER A 240 21.40 3.81 14.99
N ASN A 241 20.63 4.86 15.30
CA ASN A 241 20.74 5.64 16.52
C ASN A 241 19.42 5.80 17.27
N ALA A 242 18.32 5.29 16.73
CA ALA A 242 17.01 5.38 17.36
C ALA A 242 16.15 4.20 16.95
N ILE A 243 15.27 3.79 17.86
CA ILE A 243 14.25 2.77 17.62
C ILE A 243 12.89 3.40 17.90
N TYR A 244 11.94 3.17 17.00
CA TYR A 244 10.56 3.57 17.17
C TYR A 244 9.67 2.33 17.30
N TYR A 245 8.67 2.43 18.17
CA TYR A 245 7.71 1.37 18.46
C TYR A 245 6.30 1.88 18.20
N LEU A 246 5.50 1.08 17.51
CA LEU A 246 4.06 1.30 17.34
C LEU A 246 3.30 0.34 18.25
N THR A 247 2.32 0.85 18.97
CA THR A 247 1.47 0.03 19.84
C THR A 247 0.14 -0.31 19.19
N GLN A 248 -0.58 -1.29 19.76
CA GLN A 248 -1.93 -1.63 19.32
C GLN A 248 -2.94 -0.48 19.48
N THR A 249 -2.69 0.47 20.40
CA THR A 249 -3.51 1.68 20.57
C THR A 249 -3.11 2.81 19.62
N GLN A 250 -2.25 2.55 18.62
CA GLN A 250 -1.75 3.53 17.63
C GLN A 250 -0.87 4.65 18.21
N LYS A 251 -0.27 4.42 19.39
CA LYS A 251 0.72 5.34 19.97
C LYS A 251 2.12 5.00 19.49
N VAL A 252 2.96 6.03 19.40
CA VAL A 252 4.35 5.91 18.96
C VAL A 252 5.28 6.20 20.14
N TYR A 253 6.22 5.30 20.38
CA TYR A 253 7.29 5.47 21.36
C TYR A 253 8.64 5.44 20.67
N SER A 254 9.65 6.07 21.28
CA SER A 254 11.01 6.06 20.77
C SER A 254 12.03 5.75 21.86
N SER A 255 13.12 5.10 21.49
CA SER A 255 14.30 4.91 22.33
C SER A 255 15.53 5.41 21.58
N ASP A 256 16.31 6.28 22.23
CA ASP A 256 17.60 6.72 21.70
C ASP A 256 18.63 5.61 21.95
N THR A 257 19.37 5.25 20.90
CA THR A 257 20.41 4.22 20.93
C THR A 257 21.79 4.78 20.60
N LYS A 258 21.95 6.11 20.53
CA LYS A 258 23.27 6.75 20.38
C LYS A 258 24.22 6.17 21.42
N ASN A 259 25.40 5.77 20.94
CA ASN A 259 26.52 5.31 21.75
C ASN A 259 27.07 6.46 22.60
N GLU A 260 26.32 6.86 23.63
CA GLU A 260 26.96 7.33 24.85
C GLU A 260 27.53 6.09 25.54
N GLN A 261 28.76 6.23 26.05
CA GLN A 261 29.53 5.14 26.65
C GLN A 261 28.69 4.37 27.68
N VAL A 262 29.09 3.12 27.91
CA VAL A 262 28.51 2.14 28.84
C VAL A 262 28.32 2.73 30.24
N ILE A 263 27.24 3.44 30.48
CA ILE A 263 26.88 3.93 31.81
C ILE A 263 25.53 3.33 32.24
N ASP A 264 24.58 3.10 31.31
CA ASP A 264 23.31 2.46 31.61
C ASP A 264 23.00 1.23 30.74
N PRO A 265 22.78 0.04 31.34
CA PRO A 265 22.32 -1.16 30.64
C PRO A 265 20.83 -1.09 30.25
N ILE A 266 20.11 -0.05 30.68
CA ILE A 266 18.67 0.12 30.51
C ILE A 266 18.40 1.34 29.63
N ILE A 267 17.71 1.14 28.51
CA ILE A 267 17.22 2.20 27.64
C ILE A 267 15.75 2.45 27.96
N LYS A 268 15.42 3.71 28.24
CA LYS A 268 14.04 4.14 28.47
C LYS A 268 13.34 4.44 27.14
N THR A 269 12.05 4.13 27.04
CA THR A 269 11.19 4.59 25.96
C THR A 269 10.51 5.91 26.30
N VAL A 270 10.45 6.82 25.33
CA VAL A 270 9.77 8.11 25.42
C VAL A 270 8.54 8.10 24.52
N HIS A 271 7.40 8.55 25.03
CA HIS A 271 6.17 8.69 24.25
C HIS A 271 6.26 9.90 23.31
N GLN A 272 5.85 9.71 22.05
CA GLN A 272 5.92 10.74 21.01
C GLN A 272 4.56 11.41 20.80
N ASN A 273 4.24 12.38 21.68
CA ASN A 273 2.97 13.13 21.69
C ASN A 273 2.59 13.78 20.34
N TYR A 274 3.57 14.00 19.46
CA TYR A 274 3.33 14.53 18.11
C TYR A 274 2.34 13.66 17.30
N PHE A 275 2.29 12.35 17.56
CA PHE A 275 1.53 11.39 16.77
C PHE A 275 0.12 11.06 17.31
N ASP A 276 -0.22 11.48 18.53
CA ASP A 276 -1.47 11.08 19.22
C ASP A 276 -2.75 11.37 18.43
N LYS A 277 -2.75 12.48 17.67
CA LYS A 277 -3.90 12.91 16.87
C LYS A 277 -3.84 12.47 15.39
N LYS A 278 -2.85 11.65 15.01
CA LYS A 278 -2.54 11.32 13.60
C LYS A 278 -2.91 9.90 13.19
N SER A 279 -3.47 9.11 14.11
CA SER A 279 -3.91 7.72 13.88
C SER A 279 -2.88 6.90 13.09
N ILE A 280 -1.70 6.72 13.68
CA ILE A 280 -0.60 6.02 13.02
C ILE A 280 -0.93 4.53 12.89
N ILE A 281 -0.88 4.03 11.67
CA ILE A 281 -1.19 2.64 11.33
C ILE A 281 0.06 1.79 11.08
N SER A 282 1.18 2.41 10.68
CA SER A 282 2.45 1.71 10.45
C SER A 282 3.64 2.67 10.53
N ILE A 283 4.81 2.11 10.86
CA ILE A 283 6.09 2.82 10.94
C ILE A 283 7.16 2.09 10.13
N TYR A 284 8.09 2.83 9.52
CA TYR A 284 9.13 2.27 8.68
C TYR A 284 10.45 3.00 8.93
N SER A 285 11.57 2.32 8.69
CA SER A 285 12.91 2.87 8.88
C SER A 285 13.82 2.52 7.71
N GLY A 286 14.59 3.49 7.25
CA GLY A 286 15.84 3.25 6.53
C GLY A 286 17.02 3.27 7.50
N LEU A 287 18.22 3.56 7.00
CA LEU A 287 19.43 3.58 7.85
C LEU A 287 19.31 4.61 8.99
N ASN A 288 19.08 5.88 8.66
CA ASN A 288 19.04 7.01 9.60
C ASN A 288 17.81 7.92 9.36
N TYR A 289 16.75 7.37 8.79
CA TYR A 289 15.51 8.09 8.51
C TYR A 289 14.32 7.19 8.75
N PHE A 290 13.18 7.80 9.02
CA PHE A 290 11.98 7.11 9.45
C PHE A 290 10.75 7.67 8.77
N LEU A 291 9.75 6.82 8.62
CA LEU A 291 8.44 7.16 8.10
C LEU A 291 7.36 6.64 9.05
N ALA A 292 6.27 7.38 9.16
CA ALA A 292 5.06 6.95 9.82
C ALA A 292 3.87 7.20 8.89
N LEU A 293 3.07 6.17 8.67
CA LEU A 293 1.85 6.26 7.88
C LEU A 293 0.67 6.39 8.84
N GLY A 294 -0.04 7.49 8.75
CA GLY A 294 -1.30 7.75 9.45
C GLY A 294 -2.50 7.57 8.52
N ARG A 295 -3.59 7.02 9.06
CA ARG A 295 -4.87 6.97 8.37
C ARG A 295 -5.99 7.15 9.39
N GLU A 296 -6.62 8.30 9.37
CA GLU A 296 -7.72 8.60 10.28
C GLU A 296 -8.96 7.81 9.89
N LYS A 297 -9.53 7.09 10.86
CA LYS A 297 -10.80 6.41 10.72
C LYS A 297 -11.93 7.43 10.87
N ILE A 298 -12.83 7.49 9.90
CA ILE A 298 -14.05 8.27 10.03
C ILE A 298 -15.03 7.44 10.87
N LYS A 299 -15.61 8.07 11.89
CA LYS A 299 -16.64 7.44 12.73
C LYS A 299 -17.75 6.90 11.82
N SER A 300 -18.14 5.65 12.03
CA SER A 300 -19.33 5.07 11.36
C SER A 300 -20.58 5.74 11.90
N ILE A 301 -21.68 5.73 11.14
CA ILE A 301 -23.00 6.18 11.61
C ILE A 301 -23.40 5.55 12.96
N LYS A 302 -22.92 4.34 13.26
CA LYS A 302 -23.16 3.67 14.54
C LYS A 302 -22.57 4.41 15.76
N GLU A 303 -21.56 5.23 15.54
CA GLU A 303 -20.85 5.99 16.58
C GLU A 303 -21.24 7.47 16.58
N TRP A 304 -22.19 7.87 15.73
CA TRP A 304 -22.59 9.27 15.60
C TRP A 304 -23.52 9.71 16.71
N THR A 305 -23.25 10.91 17.22
CA THR A 305 -24.18 11.62 18.10
C THR A 305 -25.41 12.07 17.32
N ASN A 306 -26.47 12.43 18.04
CA ASN A 306 -27.67 12.99 17.43
C ASN A 306 -27.34 14.25 16.58
N GLU A 307 -26.41 15.10 17.04
CA GLU A 307 -25.96 16.29 16.30
C GLU A 307 -25.21 15.93 15.00
N GLU A 308 -24.28 14.97 15.06
CA GLU A 308 -23.54 14.49 13.87
C GLU A 308 -24.51 13.89 12.83
N LEU A 309 -25.55 13.17 13.29
CA LEU A 309 -26.59 12.62 12.44
C LEU A 309 -27.46 13.70 11.77
N GLN A 310 -27.83 14.76 12.49
CA GLN A 310 -28.56 15.91 11.95
C GLN A 310 -27.77 16.61 10.83
N ILE A 311 -26.47 16.85 11.04
CA ILE A 311 -25.59 17.48 10.05
C ILE A 311 -25.52 16.61 8.78
N TRP A 312 -25.40 15.29 8.96
CA TRP A 312 -25.35 14.36 7.84
C TRP A 312 -26.65 14.33 7.04
N LEU A 313 -27.82 14.27 7.70
CA LEU A 313 -29.13 14.31 7.04
C LEU A 313 -29.33 15.58 6.20
N ASN A 314 -28.90 16.73 6.71
CA ASN A 314 -28.90 17.97 5.93
C ASN A 314 -28.00 17.86 4.69
N LYS A 315 -26.79 17.31 4.85
CA LYS A 315 -25.83 17.15 3.75
C LYS A 315 -26.35 16.24 2.62
N ILE A 316 -27.08 15.17 2.96
CA ILE A 316 -27.65 14.27 1.96
C ILE A 316 -28.98 14.78 1.36
N GLY A 317 -29.47 15.95 1.79
CA GLY A 317 -30.69 16.60 1.28
C GLY A 317 -31.99 16.09 1.91
N PHE A 318 -31.94 15.70 3.19
CA PHE A 318 -33.08 15.24 3.99
C PHE A 318 -33.35 16.20 5.16
N SER A 319 -33.23 17.52 4.92
CA SER A 319 -33.40 18.58 5.92
C SER A 319 -34.75 18.52 6.64
N ASP A 320 -35.80 18.15 5.93
CA ASP A 320 -37.17 18.13 6.47
C ASP A 320 -37.36 17.07 7.55
N TYR A 321 -36.49 16.05 7.57
CA TYR A 321 -36.52 14.93 8.51
C TYR A 321 -35.59 15.14 9.71
N VAL A 322 -34.76 16.20 9.70
CA VAL A 322 -33.83 16.53 10.79
C VAL A 322 -34.58 16.82 12.09
N ASN A 323 -35.74 17.48 12.01
CA ASN A 323 -36.56 17.76 13.19
C ASN A 323 -37.07 16.48 13.83
N ILE A 324 -37.49 15.48 13.05
CA ILE A 324 -37.96 14.19 13.56
C ILE A 324 -36.83 13.48 14.32
N VAL A 325 -35.62 13.49 13.76
CA VAL A 325 -34.44 12.89 14.40
C VAL A 325 -34.01 13.64 15.65
N LYS A 326 -34.15 14.98 15.66
CA LYS A 326 -33.87 15.82 16.80
C LYS A 326 -34.84 15.60 17.96
N TYR A 327 -36.16 15.59 17.68
CA TYR A 327 -37.18 15.43 18.72
C TYR A 327 -37.23 14.03 19.33
N ASN A 328 -36.93 13.00 18.53
CA ASN A 328 -36.90 11.62 19.01
C ASN A 328 -35.53 11.20 19.58
N GLU A 329 -34.56 12.12 19.65
CA GLU A 329 -33.21 11.90 20.17
C GLU A 329 -32.48 10.68 19.58
N TYR A 330 -32.79 10.29 18.34
CA TYR A 330 -32.19 9.10 17.73
C TYR A 330 -30.67 9.21 17.67
N THR A 331 -29.99 8.21 18.22
CA THR A 331 -28.56 8.01 17.99
C THR A 331 -28.33 7.45 16.59
N GLY A 332 -27.14 7.64 16.02
CA GLY A 332 -26.83 7.08 14.70
C GLY A 332 -26.89 5.54 14.66
N GLN A 333 -26.70 4.86 15.80
CA GLN A 333 -26.90 3.42 15.91
C GLN A 333 -28.37 2.99 15.82
N GLU A 334 -29.26 3.68 16.50
CA GLU A 334 -30.70 3.39 16.47
C GLU A 334 -31.29 3.72 15.11
N PHE A 335 -30.94 4.90 14.60
CA PHE A 335 -31.38 5.37 13.30
C PHE A 335 -30.92 4.42 12.18
N SER A 336 -29.65 4.00 12.17
CA SER A 336 -29.14 3.09 11.13
C SER A 336 -29.78 1.69 11.17
N LYS A 337 -30.27 1.23 12.32
CA LYS A 337 -31.02 -0.04 12.43
C LYS A 337 -32.46 0.10 11.93
N GLN A 338 -33.13 1.20 12.30
CA GLN A 338 -34.55 1.39 12.03
C GLN A 338 -34.81 1.93 10.63
N ALA A 339 -33.99 2.87 10.15
CA ALA A 339 -34.15 3.53 8.86
C ALA A 339 -33.76 2.65 7.66
N VAL A 340 -33.37 1.40 7.86
CA VAL A 340 -33.30 0.39 6.78
C VAL A 340 -34.67 -0.28 6.54
N ASN A 341 -35.57 -0.26 7.54
CA ASN A 341 -36.90 -0.83 7.43
C ASN A 341 -37.86 0.13 6.69
N GLN A 342 -38.56 -0.38 5.67
CA GLN A 342 -39.54 0.39 4.90
C GLN A 342 -40.71 0.90 5.77
N ASP A 343 -41.10 0.14 6.80
CA ASP A 343 -42.20 0.54 7.68
C ASP A 343 -41.82 1.77 8.50
N PHE A 344 -40.58 1.84 8.98
CA PHE A 344 -40.07 3.00 9.70
C PHE A 344 -39.96 4.22 8.79
N GLN A 345 -39.47 4.03 7.57
CA GLN A 345 -39.38 5.12 6.59
C GLN A 345 -40.76 5.69 6.25
N LYS A 346 -41.78 4.85 6.06
CA LYS A 346 -43.14 5.29 5.72
C LYS A 346 -43.89 5.86 6.92
N ASN A 347 -43.89 5.15 8.05
CA ASN A 347 -44.77 5.45 9.17
C ASN A 347 -44.18 6.47 10.16
N THR A 348 -42.85 6.49 10.32
CA THR A 348 -42.17 7.38 11.29
C THR A 348 -41.56 8.59 10.60
N LEU A 349 -40.90 8.39 9.45
CA LEU A 349 -40.32 9.50 8.69
C LEU A 349 -41.31 10.13 7.71
N GLY A 350 -42.47 9.51 7.43
CA GLY A 350 -43.44 10.03 6.45
C GLY A 350 -42.92 9.99 5.01
N LEU A 351 -41.90 9.17 4.74
CA LEU A 351 -41.18 9.11 3.49
C LEU A 351 -41.91 8.18 2.52
N THR A 352 -42.76 8.73 1.65
CA THR A 352 -43.60 7.95 0.73
C THR A 352 -42.98 7.78 -0.66
N ASN A 353 -42.03 8.63 -1.04
CA ASN A 353 -41.34 8.56 -2.33
C ASN A 353 -40.29 7.43 -2.34
N ALA A 354 -40.48 6.44 -3.22
CA ALA A 354 -39.60 5.28 -3.37
C ALA A 354 -38.15 5.66 -3.74
N GLU A 355 -37.92 6.72 -4.52
CA GLU A 355 -36.55 7.15 -4.87
C GLU A 355 -35.80 7.70 -3.67
N LEU A 356 -36.48 8.46 -2.81
CA LEU A 356 -35.89 8.99 -1.57
C LEU A 356 -35.67 7.88 -0.54
N GLN A 357 -36.57 6.88 -0.48
CA GLN A 357 -36.38 5.69 0.36
C GLN A 357 -35.11 4.92 -0.04
N ILE A 358 -34.93 4.64 -1.33
CA ILE A 358 -33.74 3.96 -1.85
C ILE A 358 -32.47 4.79 -1.57
N LYS A 359 -32.53 6.10 -1.80
CA LYS A 359 -31.42 7.02 -1.51
C LYS A 359 -31.03 6.98 -0.04
N LEU A 360 -31.99 7.08 0.88
CA LEU A 360 -31.74 7.03 2.32
C LEU A 360 -31.13 5.70 2.74
N SER A 361 -31.71 4.57 2.30
CA SER A 361 -31.16 3.23 2.59
C SER A 361 -29.73 3.05 2.06
N THR A 362 -29.43 3.53 0.85
CA THR A 362 -28.11 3.41 0.23
C THR A 362 -27.07 4.25 0.98
N GLU A 363 -27.42 5.48 1.34
CA GLU A 363 -26.55 6.37 2.11
C GLU A 363 -26.31 5.86 3.54
N ILE A 364 -27.32 5.27 4.19
CA ILE A 364 -27.16 4.60 5.49
C ILE A 364 -26.20 3.42 5.36
N THR A 365 -26.37 2.55 4.35
CA THR A 365 -25.45 1.43 4.11
C THR A 365 -24.01 1.92 3.88
N ARG A 366 -23.83 2.99 3.11
CA ARG A 366 -22.52 3.60 2.88
C ARG A 366 -21.91 4.24 4.14
N ALA A 367 -22.74 4.81 5.01
CA ALA A 367 -22.30 5.39 6.28
C ALA A 367 -22.08 4.32 7.38
N MET A 368 -22.68 3.13 7.23
CA MET A 368 -22.42 1.95 8.05
C MET A 368 -21.07 1.32 7.74
N GLU A 369 -20.58 1.44 6.50
CA GLU A 369 -19.23 1.02 6.14
C GLU A 369 -18.19 1.95 6.77
N PHE A 370 -17.07 1.37 7.23
CA PHE A 370 -15.98 2.17 7.76
C PHE A 370 -15.32 2.96 6.63
N GLN A 371 -15.43 4.27 6.71
CA GLN A 371 -14.73 5.17 5.82
C GLN A 371 -13.42 5.61 6.48
N TYR A 372 -12.44 5.91 5.64
CA TYR A 372 -11.15 6.40 6.06
C TYR A 372 -10.84 7.67 5.32
N LYS A 373 -10.16 8.61 5.98
CA LYS A 373 -9.56 9.74 5.29
C LYS A 373 -8.37 9.27 4.44
N ASP A 374 -7.89 10.18 3.60
CA ASP A 374 -6.67 9.99 2.83
C ASP A 374 -5.49 9.67 3.74
N TYR A 375 -4.58 8.86 3.23
CA TYR A 375 -3.33 8.55 3.90
C TYR A 375 -2.52 9.83 4.17
N GLN A 376 -1.86 9.86 5.32
CA GLN A 376 -0.92 10.90 5.67
C GLN A 376 0.43 10.26 5.96
N LEU A 377 1.45 10.65 5.20
CA LEU A 377 2.81 10.17 5.41
C LEU A 377 3.60 11.24 6.18
N PHE A 378 4.31 10.82 7.22
CA PHE A 378 5.20 11.66 8.01
C PHE A 378 6.61 11.11 7.91
N GLY A 379 7.60 11.97 7.73
CA GLY A 379 9.00 11.61 7.61
C GLY A 379 9.91 12.46 8.47
N TRP A 380 10.98 11.86 9.00
CA TRP A 380 12.01 12.55 9.78
C TRP A 380 13.35 11.83 9.72
N GLY A 381 14.42 12.53 10.09
CA GLY A 381 15.80 12.06 10.04
C GLY A 381 16.53 12.47 8.75
N LYS A 382 17.49 11.65 8.33
CA LYS A 382 18.41 11.95 7.23
C LYS A 382 17.69 12.00 5.87
N ASN A 383 17.90 13.04 5.08
CA ASN A 383 17.28 13.26 3.77
C ASN A 383 18.26 13.74 2.68
N ASP A 384 19.54 13.38 2.77
CA ASP A 384 20.59 13.84 1.84
C ASP A 384 20.37 13.45 0.37
N PHE A 385 19.53 12.43 0.10
CA PHE A 385 19.24 11.94 -1.25
C PHE A 385 17.81 12.23 -1.70
N GLY A 386 16.99 12.88 -0.87
CA GLY A 386 15.57 13.10 -1.15
C GLY A 386 14.68 11.89 -0.81
N GLN A 387 15.18 10.91 -0.06
CA GLN A 387 14.45 9.69 0.33
C GLN A 387 13.16 9.96 1.12
N LEU A 388 13.03 11.10 1.78
CA LEU A 388 11.82 11.51 2.50
C LEU A 388 10.88 12.35 1.63
N ALA A 389 11.10 12.45 0.31
CA ALA A 389 10.27 13.25 -0.61
C ALA A 389 10.00 14.67 -0.08
N ALA A 390 11.03 15.27 0.53
CA ALA A 390 11.07 16.58 1.14
C ALA A 390 12.38 17.29 0.75
N PRO A 391 12.54 18.61 0.97
CA PRO A 391 13.80 19.31 0.71
C PRO A 391 15.00 18.64 1.40
N LEU A 392 16.17 18.64 0.73
CA LEU A 392 17.38 18.02 1.29
C LEU A 392 17.69 18.59 2.67
N SER A 393 17.89 17.68 3.63
CA SER A 393 18.25 18.03 5.00
C SER A 393 18.98 16.86 5.63
N ASN A 394 20.02 17.14 6.40
CA ASN A 394 20.75 16.11 7.14
C ASN A 394 19.96 15.59 8.35
N ASN A 395 19.02 16.38 8.86
CA ASN A 395 18.19 16.02 10.01
C ASN A 395 16.83 16.73 9.92
N LEU A 396 15.92 16.14 9.14
CA LEU A 396 14.55 16.62 9.01
C LEU A 396 13.79 16.32 10.31
N GLN A 397 13.16 17.35 10.89
CA GLN A 397 12.21 17.16 11.98
C GLN A 397 10.91 16.53 11.46
N TYR A 398 10.00 16.13 12.35
CA TYR A 398 8.71 15.55 11.98
C TYR A 398 7.96 16.41 10.95
N THR A 399 7.95 15.96 9.70
CA THR A 399 7.40 16.71 8.57
C THR A 399 6.39 15.85 7.83
N LYS A 400 5.28 16.47 7.41
CA LYS A 400 4.32 15.81 6.53
C LYS A 400 4.92 15.71 5.13
N VAL A 401 5.02 14.48 4.63
CA VAL A 401 5.58 14.15 3.32
C VAL A 401 4.46 14.02 2.31
N SER A 402 4.71 14.48 1.09
CA SER A 402 3.78 14.30 -0.02
C SER A 402 3.72 12.83 -0.43
N LEU A 403 2.51 12.28 -0.59
CA LEU A 403 2.31 10.96 -1.17
C LEU A 403 2.23 11.05 -2.70
N PRO A 404 2.51 9.97 -3.44
CA PRO A 404 2.22 9.92 -4.87
C PRO A 404 0.71 10.09 -5.12
N ASN A 405 0.34 10.50 -6.33
CA ASN A 405 -1.06 10.60 -6.74
C ASN A 405 -1.68 9.19 -6.84
N LEU A 406 -2.27 8.73 -5.74
CA LEU A 406 -2.98 7.46 -5.67
C LEU A 406 -4.33 7.57 -6.39
N GLU A 407 -4.80 6.47 -6.99
CA GLU A 407 -6.16 6.41 -7.53
C GLU A 407 -7.18 6.40 -6.38
N GLU A 408 -8.40 6.87 -6.64
CA GLU A 408 -9.51 6.78 -5.68
C GLU A 408 -9.70 5.30 -5.28
N ASP A 409 -9.71 5.03 -3.97
CA ASP A 409 -9.79 3.71 -3.33
C ASP A 409 -8.54 2.80 -3.42
N ASP A 410 -7.41 3.29 -3.96
CA ASP A 410 -6.18 2.47 -3.99
C ASP A 410 -5.46 2.48 -2.64
N GLU A 411 -5.39 1.32 -1.99
CA GLU A 411 -4.76 1.17 -0.68
C GLU A 411 -3.25 0.95 -0.80
N ILE A 412 -2.47 1.60 0.07
CA ILE A 412 -1.04 1.30 0.21
C ILE A 412 -0.91 -0.04 0.93
N ILE A 413 -0.27 -1.02 0.27
CA ILE A 413 -0.06 -2.35 0.84
C ILE A 413 1.34 -2.53 1.43
N GLN A 414 2.33 -1.79 0.95
CA GLN A 414 3.71 -1.89 1.43
C GLN A 414 4.47 -0.59 1.19
N ILE A 415 5.24 -0.16 2.18
CA ILE A 415 6.27 0.87 2.05
C ILE A 415 7.60 0.22 2.42
N GLU A 416 8.59 0.36 1.56
CA GLU A 416 9.95 -0.14 1.80
C GLU A 416 10.94 1.01 1.80
N CYS A 417 11.85 1.00 2.77
CA CYS A 417 12.89 2.02 2.93
C CYS A 417 14.24 1.41 2.57
N GLY A 418 14.87 1.92 1.50
CA GLY A 418 16.22 1.55 1.11
C GLY A 418 17.29 2.41 1.78
N TRP A 419 18.49 2.44 1.18
CA TRP A 419 19.56 3.34 1.64
C TRP A 419 19.35 4.79 1.21
N LYS A 420 18.86 4.99 -0.01
CA LYS A 420 18.73 6.32 -0.64
C LYS A 420 17.34 6.60 -1.20
N ASN A 421 16.47 5.59 -1.22
CA ASN A 421 15.17 5.65 -1.87
C ASN A 421 14.10 5.01 -0.99
N VAL A 422 12.84 5.38 -1.20
CA VAL A 422 11.66 4.75 -0.62
C VAL A 422 10.75 4.27 -1.74
N ALA A 423 10.23 3.05 -1.61
CA ALA A 423 9.26 2.48 -2.54
C ALA A 423 7.89 2.35 -1.88
N ILE A 424 6.84 2.69 -2.62
CA ILE A 424 5.44 2.49 -2.22
C ILE A 424 4.77 1.57 -3.22
N LEU A 425 4.18 0.48 -2.73
CA LEU A 425 3.40 -0.47 -3.50
C LEU A 425 1.92 -0.36 -3.09
N THR A 426 1.03 -0.28 -4.08
CA THR A 426 -0.41 -0.17 -3.87
C THR A 426 -1.16 -1.47 -4.20
N HIS A 427 -2.41 -1.59 -3.77
CA HIS A 427 -3.25 -2.77 -3.98
C HIS A 427 -3.58 -3.01 -5.45
N SER A 428 -3.71 -1.94 -6.24
CA SER A 428 -3.85 -1.99 -7.70
C SER A 428 -2.60 -2.58 -8.38
N GLY A 429 -1.47 -2.58 -7.68
CA GLY A 429 -0.18 -3.06 -8.18
C GLY A 429 0.68 -1.94 -8.78
N LYS A 430 0.39 -0.67 -8.49
CA LYS A 430 1.28 0.44 -8.87
C LYS A 430 2.47 0.51 -7.92
N LEU A 431 3.64 0.78 -8.50
CA LEU A 431 4.89 0.89 -7.78
C LEU A 431 5.50 2.27 -7.99
N TYR A 432 5.64 3.01 -6.89
CA TYR A 432 6.26 4.32 -6.86
C TYR A 432 7.61 4.25 -6.16
N LEU A 433 8.59 5.00 -6.65
CA LEU A 433 9.90 5.14 -6.04
C LEU A 433 10.26 6.62 -5.91
N THR A 434 10.87 7.02 -4.79
CA THR A 434 11.38 8.38 -4.63
C THR A 434 12.50 8.67 -5.63
N GLU A 435 12.42 9.80 -6.34
CA GLU A 435 13.50 10.26 -7.22
C GLU A 435 14.67 10.84 -6.40
N ASN A 436 15.90 10.53 -6.82
CA ASN A 436 17.08 11.24 -6.32
C ASN A 436 17.00 12.69 -6.80
N GLN A 437 16.99 13.66 -5.86
CA GLN A 437 16.85 15.08 -6.19
C GLN A 437 17.95 15.62 -7.12
N GLN A 438 19.12 14.98 -7.20
CA GLN A 438 20.14 15.35 -8.20
C GLN A 438 19.73 14.98 -9.63
N LYS A 439 19.05 13.83 -9.82
CA LYS A 439 18.48 13.44 -11.12
C LYS A 439 17.28 14.34 -11.47
N GLN A 440 16.49 14.72 -10.46
CA GLN A 440 15.42 15.70 -10.61
C GLN A 440 15.94 17.07 -11.05
N LEU A 441 16.97 17.61 -10.39
CA LEU A 441 17.60 18.89 -10.75
C LEU A 441 18.22 18.88 -12.15
N LYS A 442 18.82 17.76 -12.59
CA LYS A 442 19.31 17.60 -13.97
C LYS A 442 18.14 17.63 -14.95
N ARG A 443 17.10 16.84 -14.71
CA ARG A 443 15.89 16.80 -15.55
C ARG A 443 15.21 18.17 -15.63
N ASP A 444 15.10 18.88 -14.52
CA ASP A 444 14.52 20.23 -14.47
C ASP A 444 15.36 21.22 -15.29
N LYS A 445 16.70 21.13 -15.23
CA LYS A 445 17.61 21.92 -16.08
C LYS A 445 17.49 21.56 -17.55
N ASP A 446 17.38 20.28 -17.89
CA ASP A 446 17.21 19.79 -19.26
C ASP A 446 15.85 20.25 -19.84
N ILE A 447 14.78 20.20 -19.03
CA ILE A 447 13.46 20.72 -19.40
C ILE A 447 13.53 22.23 -19.61
N GLN A 448 14.19 22.99 -18.73
CA GLN A 448 14.38 24.44 -18.89
C GLN A 448 15.19 24.78 -20.15
N GLN A 449 16.25 24.02 -20.47
CA GLN A 449 17.00 24.19 -21.70
C GLN A 449 16.15 23.87 -22.94
N GLN A 450 15.35 22.80 -22.91
CA GLN A 450 14.42 22.47 -23.99
C GLN A 450 13.35 23.56 -24.19
N GLN A 451 12.84 24.14 -23.10
CA GLN A 451 11.89 25.26 -23.16
C GLN A 451 12.54 26.54 -23.74
N GLN A 452 13.78 26.86 -23.34
CA GLN A 452 14.53 27.98 -23.90
C GLN A 452 14.84 27.78 -25.39
N LEU A 453 15.21 26.56 -25.80
CA LEU A 453 15.43 26.21 -27.21
C LEU A 453 14.13 26.31 -28.02
N GLN A 454 13.00 25.86 -27.48
CA GLN A 454 11.69 26.01 -28.13
C GLN A 454 11.26 27.48 -28.26
N GLN A 455 11.49 28.31 -27.23
CA GLN A 455 11.22 29.75 -27.30
C GLN A 455 12.12 30.46 -28.32
N GLN A 456 13.41 30.12 -28.38
CA GLN A 456 14.32 30.66 -29.38
C GLN A 456 13.95 30.24 -30.81
N GLN A 457 13.49 29.00 -31.00
CA GLN A 457 13.00 28.53 -32.30
C GLN A 457 11.69 29.20 -32.71
N GLN A 458 10.80 29.52 -31.77
CA GLN A 458 9.59 30.31 -32.05
C GLN A 458 9.93 31.75 -32.43
N LEU A 459 10.87 32.40 -31.72
CA LEU A 459 11.33 33.76 -32.05
C LEU A 459 12.01 33.83 -33.42
N GLN A 460 12.78 32.81 -33.81
CA GLN A 460 13.40 32.73 -35.14
C GLN A 460 12.38 32.45 -36.26
N GLN A 461 11.27 31.77 -35.97
CA GLN A 461 10.18 31.57 -36.93
C GLN A 461 9.34 32.84 -37.13
N ASP A 462 9.20 33.69 -36.11
CA ASP A 462 8.50 34.97 -36.20
C ASP A 462 9.30 36.05 -36.95
N GLU A 463 10.63 36.02 -36.92
CA GLU A 463 11.48 36.93 -37.70
C GLU A 463 11.61 36.53 -39.19
N GLY A 464 11.32 35.27 -39.54
CA GLY A 464 11.50 34.72 -40.89
C GLY A 464 10.26 34.69 -41.81
N GLY A 465 9.07 35.14 -41.36
CA GLY A 465 7.82 34.84 -42.07
C GLY A 465 6.82 35.99 -42.16
N LYS A 466 6.98 36.89 -43.14
CA LYS A 466 5.87 37.76 -43.58
C LYS A 466 4.72 36.90 -44.15
N LYS A 467 3.54 37.06 -43.53
CA LYS A 467 2.18 36.75 -44.02
C LYS A 467 1.82 35.27 -44.25
N ARG A 468 1.14 34.69 -43.25
CA ARG A 468 -0.06 33.85 -43.47
C ARG A 468 -1.02 34.05 -42.30
N LYS A 469 -2.24 34.55 -42.59
CA LYS A 469 -3.36 34.57 -41.64
C LYS A 469 -3.67 33.13 -41.24
N LYS A 470 -3.26 32.72 -40.04
CA LYS A 470 -3.77 31.50 -39.41
C LYS A 470 -5.09 31.80 -38.73
N SER A 471 -6.06 30.94 -39.00
CA SER A 471 -7.43 30.99 -38.51
C SER A 471 -7.49 30.85 -37.00
N ARG A 472 -8.56 31.41 -36.42
CA ARG A 472 -8.90 31.54 -34.99
C ARG A 472 -9.06 30.21 -34.20
N GLN A 473 -8.60 29.08 -34.74
CA GLN A 473 -8.86 27.74 -34.22
C GLN A 473 -7.67 27.09 -33.49
N GLU A 474 -6.47 27.67 -33.54
CA GLU A 474 -5.27 27.12 -32.89
C GLU A 474 -4.98 27.70 -31.47
N GLN A 475 -5.83 28.59 -30.95
CA GLN A 475 -5.65 29.19 -29.60
C GLN A 475 -6.30 28.39 -28.45
N LYS A 476 -6.93 27.24 -28.72
CA LYS A 476 -7.58 26.43 -27.67
C LYS A 476 -6.70 25.34 -27.04
N ASP A 477 -5.56 25.00 -27.64
CA ASP A 477 -4.72 23.87 -27.16
C ASP A 477 -3.59 24.30 -26.20
N GLN A 478 -3.49 25.58 -25.85
CA GLN A 478 -2.45 26.08 -24.92
C GLN A 478 -2.88 26.11 -23.44
N LYS A 479 -4.10 25.66 -23.10
CA LYS A 479 -4.58 25.59 -21.70
C LYS A 479 -4.48 24.20 -21.04
N GLU A 480 -4.24 23.14 -21.82
CA GLU A 480 -3.93 21.81 -21.27
C GLU A 480 -2.55 21.69 -20.57
N PRO A 481 -1.49 22.43 -20.95
CA PRO A 481 -0.20 22.31 -20.27
C PRO A 481 -0.26 22.73 -18.81
N GLU A 482 -0.98 23.80 -18.45
CA GLU A 482 -0.98 24.34 -17.09
C GLU A 482 -1.68 23.42 -16.07
N GLN A 483 -2.70 22.65 -16.49
CA GLN A 483 -3.36 21.66 -15.62
C GLN A 483 -2.52 20.38 -15.47
N LEU A 484 -1.84 19.94 -16.53
CA LEU A 484 -0.83 18.87 -16.47
C LEU A 484 0.37 19.29 -15.59
N ILE A 485 0.78 20.56 -15.63
CA ILE A 485 1.86 21.13 -14.83
C ILE A 485 1.45 21.23 -13.35
N GLN A 486 0.20 21.59 -13.02
CA GLN A 486 -0.29 21.58 -11.63
C GLN A 486 -0.40 20.16 -11.05
N GLN A 487 -0.82 19.16 -11.83
CA GLN A 487 -0.81 17.75 -11.41
C GLN A 487 0.63 17.20 -11.26
N GLN A 488 1.57 17.65 -12.09
CA GLN A 488 3.00 17.29 -11.97
C GLN A 488 3.70 17.95 -10.77
N GLN A 489 3.23 19.11 -10.30
CA GLN A 489 3.82 19.78 -9.14
C GLN A 489 3.55 19.03 -7.81
N GLN A 490 2.43 18.32 -7.67
CA GLN A 490 2.14 17.50 -6.47
C GLN A 490 2.92 16.17 -6.46
N SER A 491 3.33 15.65 -7.62
CA SER A 491 4.10 14.40 -7.76
C SER A 491 5.60 14.62 -7.96
N LYS A 492 6.15 15.77 -7.53
CA LYS A 492 7.54 16.15 -7.85
C LYS A 492 8.59 15.14 -7.37
N HIS A 493 8.33 14.37 -6.31
CA HIS A 493 9.35 13.52 -5.70
C HIS A 493 9.15 12.02 -5.94
N TRP A 494 8.07 11.62 -6.62
CA TRP A 494 7.71 10.22 -6.82
C TRP A 494 7.66 9.86 -8.29
N ASN A 495 8.41 8.82 -8.67
CA ASN A 495 8.33 8.22 -9.99
C ASN A 495 7.48 6.96 -9.98
N ASP A 496 6.51 6.91 -10.90
CA ASP A 496 5.82 5.67 -11.24
C ASP A 496 6.75 4.80 -12.10
N ILE A 497 7.27 3.73 -11.50
CA ILE A 497 8.16 2.77 -12.14
C ILE A 497 7.43 1.48 -12.54
N THR A 498 6.10 1.44 -12.41
CA THR A 498 5.26 0.27 -12.73
C THR A 498 5.54 -0.27 -14.13
N LYS A 499 5.72 0.64 -15.11
CA LYS A 499 5.93 0.27 -16.52
C LYS A 499 7.33 -0.25 -16.84
N ILE A 500 8.34 -0.02 -15.98
CA ILE A 500 9.72 -0.52 -16.20
C ILE A 500 9.74 -2.06 -16.23
N PHE A 501 8.88 -2.69 -15.43
CA PHE A 501 8.80 -4.14 -15.30
C PHE A 501 7.84 -4.81 -16.28
N ILE A 502 7.10 -4.01 -17.06
CA ILE A 502 6.18 -4.48 -18.08
C ILE A 502 6.91 -4.44 -19.42
N LYS A 503 7.25 -5.61 -19.98
CA LYS A 503 7.73 -5.66 -21.37
C LYS A 503 6.63 -5.12 -22.29
N SER A 504 6.91 -4.03 -23.01
CA SER A 504 5.99 -3.38 -23.96
C SER A 504 5.44 -4.31 -25.05
N ASN A 505 6.06 -5.47 -25.26
CA ASN A 505 5.74 -6.38 -26.37
C ASN A 505 4.87 -7.58 -25.98
N ASP A 506 4.72 -7.87 -24.69
CA ASP A 506 3.80 -8.91 -24.22
C ASP A 506 2.51 -8.22 -23.73
N LYS A 507 1.36 -8.53 -24.33
CA LYS A 507 0.01 -8.06 -23.89
C LYS A 507 -0.40 -8.59 -22.49
N ARG A 508 0.56 -8.92 -21.63
CA ARG A 508 0.37 -9.52 -20.30
C ARG A 508 0.41 -8.42 -19.26
N GLU A 509 -0.60 -8.38 -18.40
CA GLU A 509 -0.62 -7.48 -17.26
C GLU A 509 0.19 -8.09 -16.11
N TYR A 510 1.16 -7.34 -15.60
CA TYR A 510 1.92 -7.73 -14.42
C TYR A 510 1.28 -7.09 -13.20
N LYS A 511 0.95 -7.91 -12.19
CA LYS A 511 0.54 -7.40 -10.88
C LYS A 511 1.71 -7.53 -9.93
N HIS A 512 2.15 -6.41 -9.35
CA HIS A 512 3.19 -6.36 -8.34
C HIS A 512 2.61 -6.72 -6.96
N TYR A 513 3.29 -7.60 -6.21
CA TYR A 513 2.79 -8.11 -4.91
C TYR A 513 3.72 -7.84 -3.74
N TYR A 514 5.01 -7.70 -4.00
CA TYR A 514 6.00 -7.48 -2.97
C TYR A 514 7.17 -6.72 -3.57
N VAL A 515 7.69 -5.78 -2.81
CA VAL A 515 8.88 -5.00 -3.17
C VAL A 515 9.92 -5.16 -2.07
N ASN A 516 11.20 -5.14 -2.42
CA ASN A 516 12.30 -5.00 -1.48
C ASN A 516 13.36 -4.06 -2.04
N LEU A 517 13.86 -3.17 -1.18
CA LEU A 517 14.93 -2.24 -1.51
C LEU A 517 16.21 -2.64 -0.78
N SER A 518 17.28 -2.81 -1.54
CA SER A 518 18.63 -2.94 -1.04
C SER A 518 19.42 -1.65 -1.33
N LYS A 519 20.73 -1.67 -1.04
CA LYS A 519 21.63 -0.56 -1.36
C LYS A 519 21.66 -0.24 -2.86
N ASP A 520 21.78 -1.28 -3.69
CA ASP A 520 22.10 -1.16 -5.11
C ASP A 520 20.97 -1.68 -6.03
N TYR A 521 20.02 -2.44 -5.48
CA TYR A 521 18.94 -3.08 -6.24
C TYR A 521 17.55 -2.86 -5.64
N LEU A 522 16.58 -2.70 -6.54
CA LEU A 522 15.15 -2.89 -6.30
C LEU A 522 14.75 -4.28 -6.79
N VAL A 523 14.09 -5.04 -5.92
CA VAL A 523 13.53 -6.35 -6.25
C VAL A 523 12.02 -6.22 -6.25
N VAL A 524 11.39 -6.65 -7.33
CA VAL A 524 9.94 -6.66 -7.46
C VAL A 524 9.48 -8.08 -7.74
N VAL A 525 8.55 -8.54 -6.90
CA VAL A 525 7.91 -9.84 -7.07
C VAL A 525 6.55 -9.62 -7.73
N CYS A 526 6.42 -10.13 -8.95
CA CYS A 526 5.24 -9.94 -9.80
C CYS A 526 4.54 -11.28 -10.03
N SER A 527 3.21 -11.27 -10.22
CA SER A 527 2.53 -12.39 -10.90
C SER A 527 2.19 -11.96 -12.31
N ILE A 528 2.32 -12.90 -13.25
CA ILE A 528 1.77 -12.74 -14.59
C ILE A 528 0.27 -12.98 -14.49
N PHE A 529 -0.52 -11.95 -14.77
CA PHE A 529 -1.95 -12.12 -15.01
C PHE A 529 -2.17 -12.20 -16.52
N ASP A 530 -2.35 -13.42 -17.04
CA ASP A 530 -2.73 -13.61 -18.44
C ASP A 530 -4.26 -13.66 -18.56
N LYS A 531 -4.85 -12.52 -18.94
CA LYS A 531 -6.30 -12.38 -19.07
C LYS A 531 -6.88 -13.42 -20.04
N LYS A 532 -6.17 -13.79 -21.11
CA LYS A 532 -6.65 -14.79 -22.09
C LYS A 532 -6.68 -16.20 -21.50
N ILE A 533 -5.63 -16.59 -20.77
CA ILE A 533 -5.60 -17.88 -20.07
C ILE A 533 -6.73 -17.95 -19.03
N MET A 534 -6.91 -16.88 -18.26
CA MET A 534 -7.99 -16.81 -17.27
C MET A 534 -9.38 -16.84 -17.93
N GLN A 535 -9.58 -16.20 -19.09
CA GLN A 535 -10.84 -16.30 -19.86
C GLN A 535 -11.10 -17.74 -20.33
N ASN A 536 -10.08 -18.42 -20.82
CA ASN A 536 -10.24 -19.77 -21.39
C ASN A 536 -10.53 -20.83 -20.33
N TYR A 537 -9.93 -20.72 -19.15
CA TYR A 537 -10.07 -21.75 -18.10
C TYR A 537 -11.03 -21.35 -16.97
N PHE A 538 -11.22 -20.05 -16.70
CA PHE A 538 -12.02 -19.51 -15.57
C PHE A 538 -12.75 -18.20 -15.93
N PRO A 539 -13.67 -18.19 -16.92
CA PRO A 539 -14.37 -16.99 -17.36
C PRO A 539 -15.15 -16.31 -16.22
N GLU A 540 -15.73 -17.09 -15.31
CA GLU A 540 -16.49 -16.62 -14.13
C GLU A 540 -15.68 -15.67 -13.22
N MET A 541 -14.36 -15.88 -13.09
CA MET A 541 -13.49 -15.02 -12.26
C MET A 541 -13.22 -13.64 -12.89
N LEU A 542 -13.37 -13.54 -14.21
CA LEU A 542 -13.19 -12.29 -14.94
C LEU A 542 -14.50 -11.53 -15.07
N GLU A 543 -15.60 -12.25 -15.30
CA GLU A 543 -16.95 -11.68 -15.30
C GLU A 543 -17.24 -10.98 -13.97
N GLN A 544 -16.82 -11.54 -12.83
CA GLN A 544 -17.01 -10.90 -11.52
C GLN A 544 -16.14 -9.66 -11.27
N LYS A 545 -14.97 -9.53 -11.91
CA LYS A 545 -14.16 -8.29 -11.87
C LYS A 545 -14.73 -7.22 -12.78
N ASP A 546 -15.31 -7.59 -13.92
CA ASP A 546 -15.93 -6.67 -14.86
C ASP A 546 -17.36 -6.25 -14.41
N ILE A 547 -17.98 -6.99 -13.46
CA ILE A 547 -19.24 -6.59 -12.78
C ILE A 547 -19.03 -5.46 -11.76
N GLN A 548 -17.81 -5.25 -11.26
CA GLN A 548 -17.44 -3.92 -10.72
C GLN A 548 -17.17 -2.99 -11.91
N LYS A 549 -18.23 -2.50 -12.55
CA LYS A 549 -18.14 -1.42 -13.53
C LYS A 549 -17.24 -0.32 -12.92
N LYS A 550 -16.01 -0.18 -13.43
CA LYS A 550 -15.12 0.91 -13.05
C LYS A 550 -15.88 2.20 -13.33
N PHE A 551 -16.20 2.94 -12.28
CA PHE A 551 -16.82 4.24 -12.38
C PHE A 551 -15.87 5.15 -13.19
N LYS A 552 -16.27 5.53 -14.41
CA LYS A 552 -15.36 6.27 -15.30
C LYS A 552 -15.09 7.66 -14.73
N PRO A 553 -13.84 8.13 -14.69
CA PRO A 553 -13.52 9.50 -14.32
C PRO A 553 -14.20 10.52 -15.23
N THR A 554 -14.52 11.71 -14.72
CA THR A 554 -15.22 12.78 -15.46
C THR A 554 -14.60 13.08 -16.82
N LEU A 555 -13.25 13.12 -16.90
CA LEU A 555 -12.54 13.39 -18.15
C LEU A 555 -12.84 12.33 -19.22
N GLN A 556 -12.87 11.05 -18.84
CA GLN A 556 -13.21 9.97 -19.77
C GLN A 556 -14.67 10.04 -20.23
N VAL A 557 -15.58 10.53 -19.38
CA VAL A 557 -16.98 10.74 -19.75
C VAL A 557 -17.13 11.90 -20.73
N ILE A 558 -16.42 13.00 -20.49
CA ILE A 558 -16.38 14.15 -21.40
C ILE A 558 -15.83 13.73 -22.76
N ASP A 559 -14.70 13.02 -22.79
CA ASP A 559 -14.10 12.51 -24.04
C ASP A 559 -15.05 11.58 -24.78
N ARG A 560 -15.78 10.73 -24.06
CA ARG A 560 -16.75 9.81 -24.66
C ARG A 560 -17.92 10.56 -25.29
N ILE A 561 -18.47 11.59 -24.64
CA ILE A 561 -19.54 12.42 -25.21
C ILE A 561 -19.01 13.28 -26.38
N LEU A 562 -17.72 13.66 -26.36
CA LEU A 562 -17.11 14.46 -27.43
C LEU A 562 -16.80 13.68 -28.70
N TRP A 563 -16.34 12.43 -28.56
CA TRP A 563 -15.70 11.66 -29.64
C TRP A 563 -16.44 10.39 -30.06
N ASP A 564 -17.35 9.85 -29.24
CA ASP A 564 -18.13 8.65 -29.60
C ASP A 564 -19.31 9.05 -30.50
N THR A 565 -19.34 8.50 -31.72
CA THR A 565 -20.34 8.79 -32.75
C THR A 565 -21.76 8.38 -32.36
N LYS A 566 -21.92 7.64 -31.25
CA LYS A 566 -23.21 7.18 -30.73
C LYS A 566 -23.96 8.23 -29.90
N PHE A 567 -23.26 9.25 -29.39
CA PHE A 567 -23.86 10.29 -28.55
C PHE A 567 -24.02 11.61 -29.32
N LYS A 568 -25.17 12.27 -29.14
CA LYS A 568 -25.42 13.64 -29.63
C LYS A 568 -25.11 14.61 -28.50
N LYS A 569 -24.27 15.61 -28.75
CA LYS A 569 -23.76 16.53 -27.70
C LYS A 569 -24.87 17.41 -27.14
N GLU A 570 -25.88 17.69 -27.96
CA GLU A 570 -27.02 18.55 -27.67
C GLU A 570 -27.97 17.93 -26.63
N ASP A 571 -27.94 16.59 -26.49
CA ASP A 571 -28.80 15.85 -25.57
C ASP A 571 -28.28 15.90 -24.12
N PHE A 572 -27.06 16.43 -23.90
CA PHE A 572 -26.37 16.38 -22.62
C PHE A 572 -26.37 17.71 -21.86
N VAL A 573 -26.59 17.63 -20.55
CA VAL A 573 -26.49 18.72 -19.58
C VAL A 573 -25.49 18.32 -18.50
N VAL A 574 -24.65 19.27 -18.07
CA VAL A 574 -23.60 19.09 -17.08
C VAL A 574 -23.99 19.81 -15.79
N GLY A 575 -24.11 19.06 -14.70
CA GLY A 575 -24.26 19.61 -13.35
C GLY A 575 -22.88 19.80 -12.71
N TYR A 576 -22.51 21.04 -12.37
CA TYR A 576 -21.22 21.35 -11.73
C TYR A 576 -21.43 22.17 -10.45
N GLU A 577 -20.50 22.04 -9.51
CA GLU A 577 -20.54 22.72 -8.24
C GLU A 577 -19.89 24.11 -8.34
N ASP A 578 -20.70 25.16 -8.26
CA ASP A 578 -20.27 26.54 -8.21
C ASP A 578 -19.64 26.92 -6.84
N ARG A 579 -18.73 27.92 -6.80
CA ARG A 579 -17.97 28.29 -5.60
C ARG A 579 -18.85 28.98 -4.56
N PHE A 580 -19.98 29.55 -4.98
CA PHE A 580 -20.85 30.34 -4.12
C PHE A 580 -22.31 29.89 -4.19
N LEU A 581 -22.74 29.29 -5.31
CA LEU A 581 -24.16 29.04 -5.59
C LEU A 581 -24.57 27.56 -5.51
N GLY A 582 -23.66 26.65 -5.19
CA GLY A 582 -23.96 25.21 -5.16
C GLY A 582 -24.05 24.61 -6.56
N ILE A 583 -24.88 23.58 -6.77
CA ILE A 583 -24.91 22.86 -8.05
C ILE A 583 -25.68 23.67 -9.11
N MET A 584 -24.97 24.01 -10.19
CA MET A 584 -25.51 24.68 -11.37
C MET A 584 -25.51 23.74 -12.57
N GLU A 585 -26.47 23.92 -13.48
CA GLU A 585 -26.58 23.13 -14.71
C GLU A 585 -26.32 23.98 -15.94
N VAL A 586 -25.55 23.43 -16.89
CA VAL A 586 -25.32 24.06 -18.20
C VAL A 586 -25.39 23.00 -19.30
N PRO A 587 -25.86 23.35 -20.51
CA PRO A 587 -25.76 22.47 -21.67
C PRO A 587 -24.30 22.03 -21.90
N PHE A 588 -24.10 20.79 -22.35
CA PHE A 588 -22.75 20.25 -22.57
C PHE A 588 -21.97 21.04 -23.63
N THR A 589 -22.65 21.57 -24.65
CA THR A 589 -22.07 22.46 -25.66
C THR A 589 -21.49 23.73 -25.06
N ASP A 590 -22.12 24.26 -24.03
CA ASP A 590 -21.73 25.49 -23.35
C ASP A 590 -20.66 25.20 -22.30
N PHE A 591 -20.75 24.05 -21.64
CA PHE A 591 -19.75 23.55 -20.70
C PHE A 591 -18.37 23.42 -21.35
N VAL A 592 -18.27 22.85 -22.55
CA VAL A 592 -17.00 22.68 -23.29
C VAL A 592 -16.33 24.03 -23.60
N ASN A 593 -17.12 25.11 -23.69
CA ASN A 593 -16.61 26.46 -23.92
C ASN A 593 -16.46 27.28 -22.63
N SER A 594 -16.87 26.74 -21.48
CA SER A 594 -16.85 27.42 -20.18
C SER A 594 -15.47 27.31 -19.49
N GLN A 595 -15.22 28.15 -18.49
CA GLN A 595 -14.04 28.04 -17.62
C GLN A 595 -14.24 27.07 -16.44
N VAL A 596 -15.32 26.27 -16.45
CA VAL A 596 -15.64 25.34 -15.38
C VAL A 596 -14.68 24.15 -15.45
N LYS A 597 -13.89 23.94 -14.39
CA LYS A 597 -12.93 22.83 -14.33
C LYS A 597 -13.65 21.48 -14.18
N SER A 598 -13.14 20.44 -14.85
CA SER A 598 -13.72 19.09 -14.89
C SER A 598 -13.89 18.45 -13.50
N HIS A 599 -13.00 18.72 -12.54
CA HIS A 599 -13.15 18.21 -11.18
C HIS A 599 -14.35 18.81 -10.42
N ARG A 600 -14.97 19.88 -10.92
CA ARG A 600 -16.17 20.48 -10.32
C ARG A 600 -17.47 19.87 -10.86
N VAL A 601 -17.40 19.03 -11.89
CA VAL A 601 -18.57 18.34 -12.43
C VAL A 601 -19.03 17.27 -11.46
N GLN A 602 -20.31 17.31 -11.12
CA GLN A 602 -20.97 16.36 -10.23
C GLN A 602 -21.78 15.32 -11.00
N TYR A 603 -22.44 15.67 -12.10
CA TYR A 603 -23.17 14.68 -12.92
C TYR A 603 -23.34 15.12 -14.39
N PHE A 604 -23.63 14.15 -15.25
CA PHE A 604 -24.12 14.34 -16.62
C PHE A 604 -25.54 13.80 -16.74
N ARG A 605 -26.40 14.59 -17.38
CA ARG A 605 -27.78 14.24 -17.69
C ARG A 605 -27.94 14.15 -19.20
N GLN A 606 -28.54 13.07 -19.69
CA GLN A 606 -28.92 12.92 -21.08
C GLN A 606 -30.45 12.84 -21.18
N ASN A 607 -31.08 13.68 -21.99
CA ASN A 607 -32.54 13.67 -22.21
C ASN A 607 -33.36 13.62 -20.90
N GLY A 608 -32.96 14.42 -19.90
CA GLY A 608 -33.65 14.47 -18.61
C GLY A 608 -33.25 13.40 -17.58
N LYS A 609 -32.45 12.40 -17.94
CA LYS A 609 -32.00 11.32 -17.02
C LYS A 609 -30.53 11.43 -16.68
N ILE A 610 -30.19 11.26 -15.40
CA ILE A 610 -28.79 11.25 -14.95
C ILE A 610 -28.14 9.95 -15.45
N VAL A 611 -27.19 10.09 -16.38
CA VAL A 611 -26.50 8.96 -17.01
C VAL A 611 -25.10 8.75 -16.43
N TRP A 612 -24.56 9.78 -15.76
CA TRP A 612 -23.33 9.65 -14.99
C TRP A 612 -23.38 10.56 -13.77
N ASP A 613 -23.06 10.06 -12.58
CA ASP A 613 -23.15 10.81 -11.31
C ASP A 613 -21.96 10.48 -10.41
N ARG A 614 -21.14 11.49 -10.10
CA ARG A 614 -19.92 11.38 -9.29
C ARG A 614 -20.21 11.11 -7.82
N PRO A 615 -21.04 11.90 -7.11
CA PRO A 615 -21.42 11.60 -5.74
C PRO A 615 -22.05 10.20 -5.57
N ARG A 616 -22.91 9.79 -6.52
CA ARG A 616 -23.69 8.53 -6.44
C ARG A 616 -23.02 7.34 -7.12
N ARG A 617 -21.85 7.52 -7.74
CA ARG A 617 -21.12 6.51 -8.53
C ARG A 617 -22.00 5.79 -9.58
N ILE A 618 -22.89 6.51 -10.25
CA ILE A 618 -23.76 5.96 -11.30
C ILE A 618 -23.04 6.13 -12.64
N ASP A 619 -22.82 5.05 -13.40
CA ASP A 619 -22.27 5.11 -14.77
C ASP A 619 -23.11 4.23 -15.71
N LEU A 620 -24.02 4.88 -16.42
CA LEU A 620 -24.92 4.29 -17.41
C LEU A 620 -24.43 4.55 -18.85
N LEU A 621 -23.24 5.16 -19.03
CA LEU A 621 -22.68 5.54 -20.34
C LEU A 621 -21.83 4.46 -21.00
#